data_AF-A0A8C6TZT5-F1
#
_entry.id   AF-A0A8C6TZT5-F1
#
_cell.length_a   1.000
_cell.length_b   1.000
_cell.length_c   1.000
_cell.angle_alpha   90.00
_cell.angle_beta   90.00
_cell.angle_gamma   90.00
#
_symmetry.space_group_name_H-M   'P 1'
#
loop_
_entity.id
_entity.type
_entity.pdbx_description
1 polymer ?
#
loop_
_entity_poly.entity_id
_entity_poly.type
_entity_poly.pdbx_seq_one_letter_code
_entity_poly.pdbx_strand_id
1 'polypeptide(L)'
;MEPEILRGHIPAGHIPKPVVIADYVAKYPSIHSDEEREKYRAVFNDQYAEYKELHAEVQAAAARFDEMDEMMRSLQASAPSNHQEQERINGILLEYQRKKTDPTFLEKCDRCEYLKNKLAHIKKKISEYNQAMEH
;
A
#
# COMPACT_ATOMS: atom_id res chain seq x y z
N MET A 1 -8.97 4.41 36.11
CA MET A 1 -8.80 5.68 35.40
C MET A 1 -9.98 5.81 34.46
N GLU A 2 -10.99 6.58 34.85
CA GLU A 2 -12.15 6.89 34.01
C GLU A 2 -11.75 7.94 32.96
N PRO A 3 -12.24 7.86 31.71
CA PRO A 3 -11.98 8.89 30.73
C PRO A 3 -12.87 10.11 31.02
N GLU A 4 -12.25 11.24 31.36
CA GLU A 4 -12.91 12.54 31.45
C GLU A 4 -13.47 12.93 30.08
N ILE A 5 -14.80 12.93 29.97
CA ILE A 5 -15.49 13.48 28.80
C ILE A 5 -15.47 15.01 28.93
N LEU A 6 -14.39 15.61 28.42
CA LEU A 6 -14.29 17.06 28.21
C LEU A 6 -15.38 17.50 27.23
N ARG A 7 -16.51 17.96 27.77
CA ARG A 7 -17.57 18.67 27.05
C ARG A 7 -17.04 20.02 26.55
N GLY A 8 -16.27 20.00 25.47
CA GLY A 8 -15.94 21.19 24.69
C GLY A 8 -17.07 21.50 23.70
N HIS A 9 -17.54 22.74 23.69
CA HIS A 9 -18.46 23.27 22.68
C HIS A 9 -17.85 23.09 21.28
N ILE A 10 -18.54 22.36 20.39
CA ILE A 10 -18.18 22.31 18.97
C ILE A 10 -18.72 23.59 18.31
N PRO A 11 -17.86 24.46 17.74
CA PRO A 11 -18.33 25.63 17.01
C PRO A 11 -19.17 25.22 15.79
N ALA A 12 -20.32 25.87 15.62
CA ALA A 12 -21.21 25.64 14.49
C ALA A 12 -20.47 25.88 13.16
N GLY A 13 -20.25 24.82 12.39
CA GLY A 13 -19.53 24.85 11.11
C GLY A 13 -18.41 23.81 10.98
N HIS A 14 -18.01 23.13 12.06
CA HIS A 14 -17.09 21.99 11.96
C HIS A 14 -17.85 20.70 11.65
N ILE A 15 -17.91 20.33 10.37
CA ILE A 15 -18.26 18.96 9.98
C ILE A 15 -16.95 18.16 10.04
N PRO A 16 -16.74 17.26 11.02
CA PRO A 16 -15.56 16.41 11.03
C PRO A 16 -15.54 15.61 9.72
N LYS A 17 -14.43 15.71 8.98
CA LYS A 17 -14.24 14.93 7.75
C LYS A 17 -14.46 13.44 8.09
N PRO A 18 -15.23 12.68 7.30
CA PRO A 18 -15.42 11.26 7.54
C PRO A 18 -14.05 10.58 7.63
N VAL A 19 -13.74 10.01 8.79
CA VAL A 19 -12.56 9.17 8.94
C VAL A 19 -12.85 7.90 8.15
N VAL A 20 -12.19 7.72 7.02
CA VAL A 20 -12.27 6.48 6.24
C VAL A 20 -11.50 5.42 7.03
N ILE A 21 -12.21 4.71 7.90
CA ILE A 21 -11.66 3.56 8.62
C ILE A 21 -11.52 2.43 7.62
N ALA A 22 -10.32 1.87 7.48
CA ALA A 22 -10.10 0.71 6.63
C ALA A 22 -10.96 -0.48 7.08
N ASP A 23 -11.57 -1.19 6.14
CA ASP A 23 -12.56 -2.22 6.42
C ASP A 23 -12.02 -3.37 7.29
N TYR A 24 -10.72 -3.69 7.15
CA TYR A 24 -10.06 -4.71 7.95
C TYR A 24 -10.02 -4.37 9.46
N VAL A 25 -10.10 -3.09 9.84
CA VAL A 25 -10.14 -2.70 11.26
C VAL A 25 -11.45 -3.17 11.90
N ALA A 26 -12.56 -3.02 11.18
CA ALA A 26 -13.87 -3.49 11.64
C ALA A 26 -14.03 -5.01 11.50
N LYS A 27 -13.46 -5.62 10.45
CA LYS A 27 -13.53 -7.08 10.21
C LYS A 27 -12.68 -7.90 11.18
N TYR A 28 -11.59 -7.34 11.69
CA TYR A 28 -10.66 -8.02 12.58
C TYR A 28 -10.53 -7.25 13.92
N PRO A 29 -11.56 -7.28 14.78
CA PRO A 29 -11.49 -6.70 16.12
C PRO A 29 -10.51 -7.45 17.03
N SER A 30 -10.48 -7.10 18.32
CA SER A 30 -9.70 -7.86 19.31
C SER A 30 -10.20 -9.30 19.41
N ILE A 31 -9.26 -10.23 19.60
CA ILE A 31 -9.51 -11.67 19.68
C ILE A 31 -9.81 -12.03 21.14
N HIS A 32 -10.77 -12.92 21.36
CA HIS A 32 -11.19 -13.33 22.72
C HIS A 32 -11.18 -14.86 22.92
N SER A 33 -10.75 -15.62 21.90
CA SER A 33 -10.73 -17.08 21.92
C SER A 33 -9.62 -17.66 21.03
N ASP A 34 -9.16 -18.86 21.35
CA ASP A 34 -8.16 -19.57 20.55
C ASP A 34 -8.69 -19.95 19.17
N GLU A 35 -9.98 -20.28 19.06
CA GLU A 35 -10.62 -20.55 17.78
C GLU A 35 -10.61 -19.32 16.87
N GLU A 36 -10.86 -18.13 17.41
CA GLU A 36 -10.72 -16.87 16.66
C GLU A 36 -9.26 -16.59 16.28
N ARG A 37 -8.31 -16.84 17.20
CA ARG A 37 -6.87 -16.70 16.91
C ARG A 37 -6.46 -17.55 15.71
N GLU A 38 -6.87 -18.82 15.68
CA GLU A 38 -6.54 -19.71 14.56
C GLU A 38 -7.23 -19.29 13.26
N LYS A 39 -8.46 -18.77 13.30
CA LYS A 39 -9.11 -18.17 12.11
C LYS A 39 -8.31 -16.98 11.57
N TYR A 40 -7.86 -16.07 12.45
CA TYR A 40 -7.07 -14.91 12.05
C TYR A 40 -5.73 -15.35 11.46
N ARG A 41 -5.10 -16.37 12.04
CA ARG A 41 -3.86 -16.97 11.54
C ARG A 41 -4.04 -17.61 10.16
N ALA A 42 -5.11 -18.35 9.94
CA ALA A 42 -5.42 -18.95 8.64
C ALA A 42 -5.60 -17.87 7.56
N VAL A 43 -6.38 -16.83 7.86
CA VAL A 43 -6.53 -15.67 6.97
C VAL A 43 -5.19 -14.98 6.70
N PHE A 44 -4.38 -14.76 7.74
CA PHE A 44 -3.06 -14.14 7.57
C PHE A 44 -2.21 -14.95 6.60
N ASN A 45 -2.13 -16.27 6.77
CA ASN A 45 -1.29 -17.12 5.94
C ASN A 45 -1.73 -17.11 4.47
N ASP A 46 -3.03 -17.23 4.21
CA ASP A 46 -3.62 -17.17 2.88
C ASP A 46 -3.32 -15.82 2.20
N GLN A 47 -3.66 -14.73 2.87
CA GLN A 47 -3.49 -13.38 2.34
C GLN A 47 -2.01 -12.96 2.25
N TYR A 48 -1.14 -13.54 3.08
CA TYR A 48 0.31 -13.31 2.98
C TYR A 48 0.90 -13.97 1.75
N ALA A 49 0.38 -15.12 1.30
CA ALA A 49 0.78 -15.72 0.03
C ALA A 49 0.44 -14.80 -1.15
N GLU A 50 -0.80 -14.29 -1.19
CA GLU A 50 -1.24 -13.28 -2.19
C GLU A 50 -0.34 -12.03 -2.16
N TYR A 51 -0.10 -11.48 -0.96
CA TYR A 51 0.77 -10.32 -0.79
C TYR A 51 2.18 -10.57 -1.32
N LYS A 52 2.76 -11.74 -1.02
CA LYS A 52 4.15 -12.06 -1.39
C LYS A 52 4.31 -12.11 -2.90
N GLU A 53 3.38 -12.74 -3.61
CA GLU A 53 3.37 -12.81 -5.07
C GLU A 53 3.20 -11.42 -5.69
N LEU A 54 2.17 -10.69 -5.26
CA LEU A 54 1.88 -9.35 -5.77
C LEU A 54 3.02 -8.36 -5.49
N HIS A 55 3.60 -8.41 -4.30
CA HIS A 55 4.75 -7.58 -3.93
C HIS A 55 5.96 -7.88 -4.82
N ALA A 56 6.21 -9.15 -5.15
CA ALA A 56 7.29 -9.51 -6.06
C ALA A 56 7.07 -8.92 -7.47
N GLU A 57 5.84 -8.97 -7.98
CA GLU A 57 5.50 -8.33 -9.26
C GLU A 57 5.70 -6.81 -9.24
N VAL A 58 5.20 -6.14 -8.20
CA VAL A 58 5.34 -4.68 -8.03
C VAL A 58 6.81 -4.29 -7.93
N GLN A 59 7.62 -5.03 -7.17
CA GLN A 59 9.07 -4.77 -7.06
C GLN A 59 9.80 -4.99 -8.38
N ALA A 60 9.46 -6.06 -9.11
CA ALA A 60 10.06 -6.30 -10.43
C ALA A 60 9.73 -5.19 -11.44
N ALA A 61 8.49 -4.68 -11.42
CA ALA A 61 8.09 -3.55 -12.25
C ALA A 61 8.80 -2.25 -11.83
N ALA A 62 8.89 -1.98 -10.51
CA ALA A 62 9.61 -0.82 -9.98
C ALA A 62 11.08 -0.83 -10.41
N ALA A 63 11.77 -1.97 -10.30
CA ALA A 63 13.16 -2.10 -10.72
C ALA A 63 13.36 -1.82 -12.22
N ARG A 64 12.44 -2.29 -13.08
CA ARG A 64 12.47 -1.94 -14.52
C ARG A 64 12.28 -0.44 -14.74
N PHE A 65 11.39 0.19 -13.98
CA PHE A 65 11.18 1.63 -14.08
C PHE A 65 12.41 2.42 -13.64
N ASP A 66 13.14 1.96 -12.63
CA ASP A 66 14.40 2.58 -12.18
C ASP A 66 15.50 2.47 -13.24
N GLU A 67 15.65 1.30 -13.87
CA GLU A 67 16.61 1.08 -14.99
C GLU A 67 16.27 1.97 -16.19
N MET A 68 14.99 2.06 -16.54
CA MET A 68 14.53 2.96 -17.61
C MET A 68 14.75 4.43 -17.25
N ASP A 69 14.51 4.83 -16.00
CA ASP A 69 14.75 6.19 -15.53
C ASP A 69 16.25 6.56 -15.65
N GLU A 70 17.16 5.63 -15.39
CA GLU A 70 18.60 5.83 -15.59
C GLU A 70 18.95 5.99 -17.07
N MET A 71 18.43 5.11 -17.93
CA MET A 71 18.62 5.20 -19.37
C MET A 71 18.09 6.53 -19.93
N MET A 72 16.92 6.97 -19.50
CA MET A 72 16.32 8.23 -19.93
C MET A 72 17.13 9.44 -19.49
N ARG A 73 17.66 9.44 -18.25
CA ARG A 73 18.57 10.49 -17.78
C ARG A 73 19.85 10.57 -18.63
N SER A 74 20.40 9.42 -19.02
CA SER A 74 21.57 9.36 -19.92
C SER A 74 21.26 9.93 -21.30
N LEU A 75 20.12 9.55 -21.89
CA LEU A 75 19.68 10.04 -23.20
C LEU A 75 19.37 11.54 -23.20
N GLN A 76 18.83 12.08 -22.10
CA GLN A 76 18.59 13.52 -21.95
C GLN A 76 19.89 14.32 -21.74
N ALA A 77 20.90 13.71 -21.11
CA ALA A 77 22.20 14.33 -20.90
C ALA A 77 23.04 14.39 -22.19
N SER A 78 22.81 13.47 -23.15
CA SER A 78 23.39 13.58 -24.49
C SER A 78 22.70 14.68 -25.30
N ALA A 79 23.46 15.62 -25.85
CA ALA A 79 22.93 16.62 -26.77
C ALA A 79 22.46 15.92 -28.06
N PRO A 80 21.17 16.02 -28.44
CA PRO A 80 20.68 15.40 -29.66
C PRO A 80 21.36 16.02 -30.88
N SER A 81 21.79 15.17 -31.81
CA SER A 81 22.56 15.55 -32.99
C SER A 81 21.67 16.20 -34.07
N ASN A 82 20.37 15.91 -34.06
CA ASN A 82 19.38 16.48 -34.98
C ASN A 82 17.94 16.40 -34.44
N HIS A 83 17.01 17.05 -35.14
CA HIS A 83 15.58 17.07 -34.79
C HIS A 83 14.93 15.67 -34.82
N GLN A 84 15.36 14.77 -35.72
CA GLN A 84 14.79 13.42 -35.80
C GLN A 84 15.14 12.59 -34.56
N GLU A 85 16.36 12.73 -34.04
CA GLU A 85 16.81 12.08 -32.82
C GLU A 85 16.05 12.61 -31.60
N GLN A 86 15.83 13.93 -31.52
CA GLN A 86 15.03 14.54 -30.47
C GLN A 86 13.58 14.02 -30.44
N GLU A 87 12.93 13.90 -31.60
CA GLU A 87 11.57 13.35 -31.70
C GLU A 87 11.51 11.88 -31.28
N ARG A 88 12.54 11.07 -31.58
CA ARG A 88 12.62 9.68 -31.11
C ARG A 88 12.75 9.60 -29.60
N ILE A 89 13.61 10.42 -28.98
CA ILE A 89 13.78 10.47 -27.52
C ILE A 89 12.47 10.88 -26.84
N ASN A 90 11.78 11.90 -27.37
CA ASN A 90 10.48 12.34 -26.86
C ASN A 90 9.41 11.24 -26.95
N GLY A 91 9.37 10.49 -28.04
CA GLY A 91 8.47 9.34 -28.20
C GLY A 91 8.69 8.26 -27.14
N ILE A 92 9.95 7.90 -26.90
CA ILE A 92 10.32 6.92 -25.85
C ILE A 92 9.92 7.42 -24.46
N LEU A 93 10.14 8.71 -24.17
CA LEU A 93 9.75 9.31 -22.89
C LEU A 93 8.23 9.24 -22.67
N LEU A 94 7.44 9.54 -23.70
CA LEU A 94 5.99 9.52 -23.62
C LEU A 94 5.45 8.10 -23.37
N GLU A 95 5.99 7.10 -24.08
CA GLU A 95 5.62 5.69 -23.86
C GLU A 95 6.01 5.21 -22.46
N TYR A 96 7.19 5.61 -21.97
CA TYR A 96 7.62 5.29 -20.61
C TYR A 96 6.67 5.89 -19.56
N GLN A 97 6.33 7.18 -19.70
CA GLN A 97 5.40 7.85 -18.79
C GLN A 97 4.03 7.15 -18.79
N ARG A 98 3.52 6.78 -19.98
CA ARG A 98 2.25 6.02 -20.09
C ARG A 98 2.28 4.70 -19.33
N LYS A 99 3.39 3.94 -19.42
CA LYS A 99 3.56 2.68 -18.67
C LYS A 99 3.64 2.90 -17.16
N LYS A 100 4.26 3.99 -16.70
CA LYS A 100 4.39 4.33 -15.29
C LYS A 100 3.06 4.78 -14.66
N THR A 101 2.20 5.41 -15.47
CA THR A 101 0.84 5.82 -15.08
C THR A 101 -0.22 4.79 -15.46
N ASP A 102 0.18 3.56 -15.81
CA ASP A 102 -0.78 2.51 -16.19
C ASP A 102 -1.70 2.19 -15.01
N PRO A 103 -3.03 2.31 -15.17
CA PRO A 103 -3.98 2.07 -14.08
C PRO A 103 -3.86 0.67 -13.48
N THR A 104 -3.57 -0.35 -14.30
CA THR A 104 -3.41 -1.73 -13.83
C THR A 104 -2.22 -1.86 -12.88
N PHE A 105 -1.10 -1.19 -13.19
CA PHE A 105 0.05 -1.16 -12.29
C PHE A 105 -0.27 -0.42 -10.99
N LEU A 106 -0.94 0.73 -11.06
CA LEU A 106 -1.33 1.50 -9.89
C LEU A 106 -2.29 0.71 -8.98
N GLU A 107 -3.28 0.02 -9.56
CA GLU A 107 -4.19 -0.86 -8.81
C GLU A 107 -3.44 -2.00 -8.10
N LYS A 108 -2.40 -2.58 -8.73
CA LYS A 108 -1.55 -3.59 -8.10
C LYS A 108 -0.75 -3.00 -6.93
N CYS A 109 -0.21 -1.78 -7.07
CA CYS A 109 0.46 -1.08 -5.98
C CYS A 109 -0.49 -0.82 -4.81
N ASP A 110 -1.67 -0.27 -5.08
CA ASP A 110 -2.69 0.01 -4.06
C ASP A 110 -3.14 -1.27 -3.35
N ARG A 111 -3.34 -2.35 -4.11
CA ARG A 111 -3.68 -3.67 -3.55
C ARG A 111 -2.55 -4.22 -2.68
N CYS A 112 -1.30 -4.07 -3.10
CA CYS A 112 -0.13 -4.49 -2.33
C CYS A 112 -0.04 -3.73 -1.00
N GLU A 113 -0.25 -2.41 -1.02
CA GLU A 113 -0.27 -1.57 0.18
C GLU A 113 -1.44 -1.94 1.11
N TYR A 114 -2.63 -2.15 0.56
CA TYR A 114 -3.78 -2.60 1.32
C TYR A 114 -3.49 -3.92 2.05
N LEU A 115 -2.96 -4.92 1.33
CA LEU A 115 -2.62 -6.22 1.92
C LEU A 115 -1.56 -6.08 3.01
N LYS A 116 -0.51 -5.29 2.78
CA LYS A 116 0.53 -5.00 3.79
C LYS A 116 -0.09 -4.47 5.09
N ASN A 117 -0.96 -3.48 4.99
CA ASN A 117 -1.59 -2.84 6.16
C ASN A 117 -2.60 -3.77 6.85
N LYS A 118 -3.41 -4.50 6.07
CA LYS A 118 -4.34 -5.53 6.59
C LYS A 118 -3.60 -6.63 7.35
N LEU A 119 -2.53 -7.16 6.77
CA LEU A 119 -1.72 -8.22 7.37
C LEU A 119 -1.02 -7.74 8.64
N ALA A 120 -0.49 -6.52 8.64
CA ALA A 120 0.09 -5.91 9.84
C ALA A 120 -0.94 -5.79 10.97
N HIS A 121 -2.18 -5.39 10.65
CA HIS A 121 -3.27 -5.32 11.61
C HIS A 121 -3.65 -6.69 12.18
N ILE A 122 -3.84 -7.70 11.33
CA ILE A 122 -4.17 -9.07 11.78
C ILE A 122 -3.03 -9.63 12.66
N LYS A 123 -1.77 -9.46 12.24
CA LYS A 123 -0.61 -9.90 13.03
C LYS A 123 -0.57 -9.22 14.39
N LYS A 124 -0.88 -7.92 14.46
CA LYS A 124 -0.99 -7.18 15.72
C LYS A 124 -2.09 -7.77 16.61
N LYS A 125 -3.29 -8.06 16.08
CA LYS A 125 -4.39 -8.68 16.85
C LYS A 125 -4.02 -10.04 17.43
N ILE A 126 -3.37 -10.89 16.66
CA ILE A 126 -2.87 -12.19 17.14
C ILE A 126 -1.83 -11.97 18.26
N SER A 127 -0.89 -11.05 18.07
CA SER A 127 0.14 -10.77 19.07
C SER A 127 -0.42 -10.19 20.37
N GLU A 128 -1.40 -9.30 20.29
CA GLU A 128 -2.08 -8.71 21.46
C GLU A 128 -2.76 -9.80 22.31
N TYR A 129 -3.46 -10.73 21.66
CA TYR A 129 -4.12 -11.84 22.34
C TYR A 129 -3.11 -12.81 22.99
N ASN A 130 -2.05 -13.18 22.27
CA ASN A 130 -1.03 -14.08 22.82
C ASN A 130 -0.40 -13.50 24.09
N GLN A 131 -0.04 -12.22 24.08
CA GLN A 131 0.51 -11.54 25.26
C GLN A 131 -0.46 -11.51 26.43
N ALA A 132 -1.77 -11.36 26.18
CA ALA A 132 -2.77 -11.36 27.23
C ALA A 132 -3.03 -12.75 27.84
N MET A 133 -2.76 -13.84 27.10
CA MET A 133 -2.93 -15.22 27.56
C MET A 133 -1.68 -15.78 28.27
N GLU A 134 -0.53 -15.12 28.14
CA GLU A 134 0.73 -15.49 28.81
C GLU A 134 0.84 -14.91 30.25
N HIS A 135 -0.12 -14.09 30.68
CA HIS A 135 -0.21 -13.48 32.00
C HIS A 135 -1.36 -14.05 32.84
#